data_AF-A0A973SJ98-F1
#
_entry.id   AF-A0A973SJ98-F1
#
_cell.length_a   1.000
_cell.length_b   1.000
_cell.length_c   1.000
_cell.angle_alpha   90.00
_cell.angle_beta   90.00
_cell.angle_gamma   90.00
#
_symmetry.space_group_name_H-M   'P 1'
#
loop_
_entity.id
_entity.type
_entity.pdbx_description
1 polymer ?
#
loop_
_entity_poly.entity_id
_entity_poly.type
_entity_poly.pdbx_seq_one_letter_code
_entity_poly.pdbx_strand_id
1 'polypeptide(L)'
;MWDNAFPSFLIGLREGLEAGLVVSVLVATLVRADQRARLPHVWTGVLAALGVSTGFGAVLTFTSANLPGPAQEAFGGILSLVAVVFVTAMVFWMRRSARSFSGQLKEKVTAALGMGAGVLIVTSFLAVGREGLETALFLWTTAQAAGESLGPLAGAAAGLLLAAALCWGLNRRVLKLNLTRFFTITGVVLVVIAAGVLAYGLRDLQESGLLPGGSAFAVDLPIDAGSWYATLVQGTLNLQPRMTWLQVVAYILYLVITLSVFLRSAPGGAPSAPGPERPRRLPGWAIPVAVAAVPVLVAGVVIAVAGVKPRSEAPAVHVSARDCGQGFAAPKPGRQVFQVRNTGDRTAEVYLVDPATNAVYGEVEGIAPGTTRSLVATIGAGSYAWRCVPNGGSAVTSPAVRVSGGAAGAAVL
;
A
#
# COMPACT_ATOMS: atom_id res chain seq x y z
N MET A 1 10.92 -11.76 8.70
CA MET A 1 11.09 -11.51 7.24
C MET A 1 9.94 -12.08 6.41
N TRP A 2 9.45 -13.29 6.71
CA TRP A 2 8.34 -13.93 5.99
C TRP A 2 6.96 -13.34 6.31
N ASP A 3 6.83 -12.71 7.48
CA ASP A 3 5.56 -12.23 8.04
C ASP A 3 4.93 -11.10 7.23
N ASN A 4 5.76 -10.16 6.75
CA ASN A 4 5.34 -9.04 5.89
C ASN A 4 5.29 -9.42 4.40
N ALA A 5 5.80 -10.60 4.03
CA ALA A 5 5.83 -11.09 2.66
C ALA A 5 4.55 -11.84 2.28
N PHE A 6 3.89 -12.46 3.26
CA PHE A 6 2.74 -13.33 3.01
C PHE A 6 1.53 -12.61 2.38
N PRO A 7 1.12 -11.39 2.82
CA PRO A 7 0.03 -10.66 2.19
C PRO A 7 0.30 -10.36 0.71
N SER A 8 1.49 -9.81 0.43
CA SER A 8 1.93 -9.49 -0.92
C SER A 8 2.13 -10.72 -1.80
N PHE A 9 2.53 -11.85 -1.21
CA PHE A 9 2.58 -13.14 -1.89
C PHE A 9 1.19 -13.59 -2.37
N LEU A 10 0.17 -13.52 -1.51
CA LEU A 10 -1.19 -13.89 -1.88
C LEU A 10 -1.78 -12.97 -2.94
N ILE A 11 -1.50 -11.67 -2.85
CA ILE A 11 -1.86 -10.68 -3.87
C ILE A 11 -1.19 -11.06 -5.19
N GLY A 12 0.15 -11.15 -5.23
CA GLY A 12 0.90 -11.49 -6.44
C GLY A 12 0.48 -12.83 -7.05
N LEU A 13 0.20 -13.84 -6.22
CA LEU A 13 -0.29 -15.15 -6.66
C LEU A 13 -1.67 -15.07 -7.31
N ARG A 14 -2.60 -14.30 -6.73
CA ARG A 14 -3.96 -14.14 -7.24
C ARG A 14 -3.97 -13.36 -8.54
N GLU A 15 -3.45 -12.14 -8.51
CA GLU A 15 -3.49 -11.23 -9.66
C GLU A 15 -2.66 -11.81 -10.82
N GLY A 16 -1.51 -12.43 -10.49
CA GLY A 16 -0.68 -13.14 -11.45
C GLY A 16 -1.40 -14.34 -12.09
N LEU A 17 -2.25 -15.04 -11.34
CA LEU A 17 -3.02 -16.18 -11.88
C LEU A 17 -4.18 -15.71 -12.75
N GLU A 18 -4.81 -14.58 -12.43
CA GLU A 18 -5.85 -13.96 -13.28
C GLU A 18 -5.26 -13.48 -14.62
N ALA A 19 -4.21 -12.66 -14.57
CA ALA A 19 -3.51 -12.20 -15.76
C ALA A 19 -2.94 -13.39 -16.56
N GLY A 20 -2.32 -14.35 -15.86
CA GLY A 20 -1.73 -15.54 -16.45
C GLY A 20 -2.75 -16.47 -17.10
N LEU A 21 -3.97 -16.58 -16.56
CA LEU A 21 -5.05 -17.37 -17.16
C LEU A 21 -5.52 -16.75 -18.48
N VAL A 22 -5.68 -15.42 -18.53
CA VAL A 22 -6.06 -14.72 -19.76
C VAL A 22 -4.98 -14.88 -20.84
N VAL A 23 -3.71 -14.68 -20.48
CA VAL A 23 -2.57 -14.90 -21.39
C VAL A 23 -2.51 -16.36 -21.85
N SER A 24 -2.70 -17.32 -20.94
CA SER A 24 -2.69 -18.76 -21.26
C SER A 24 -3.77 -19.11 -22.27
N VAL A 25 -4.93 -18.47 -22.21
CA VAL A 25 -6.00 -18.69 -23.18
C VAL A 25 -5.63 -18.09 -24.53
N LEU A 26 -5.14 -16.84 -24.59
CA LEU A 26 -4.67 -16.26 -25.83
C LEU A 26 -3.58 -17.13 -26.50
N VAL A 27 -2.60 -17.58 -25.72
CA VAL A 27 -1.55 -18.49 -26.18
C VAL A 27 -2.13 -19.82 -26.66
N ALA A 28 -2.99 -20.47 -25.87
CA ALA A 28 -3.59 -21.76 -26.23
C ALA A 28 -4.39 -21.68 -27.53
N THR A 29 -5.00 -20.53 -27.80
CA THR A 29 -5.85 -20.33 -28.98
C THR A 29 -5.03 -20.07 -30.24
N LEU A 30 -3.95 -19.29 -30.14
CA LEU A 30 -2.98 -19.13 -31.22
C LEU A 30 -2.25 -20.45 -31.54
N VAL A 31 -1.89 -21.23 -30.52
CA VAL A 31 -1.24 -22.53 -30.69
C VAL A 31 -2.18 -23.55 -31.34
N ARG A 32 -3.47 -23.57 -30.97
CA ARG A 32 -4.48 -24.46 -31.60
C ARG A 32 -4.81 -24.08 -33.04
N ALA A 33 -4.72 -22.80 -33.37
CA ALA A 33 -4.92 -22.29 -34.73
C ALA A 33 -3.64 -22.34 -35.60
N ASP A 34 -2.56 -22.95 -35.09
CA ASP A 34 -1.24 -23.04 -35.73
C ASP A 34 -0.59 -21.68 -36.07
N GLN A 35 -1.02 -20.59 -35.42
CA GLN A 35 -0.54 -19.23 -35.63
C GLN A 35 0.58 -18.86 -34.64
N ARG A 36 1.54 -19.76 -34.41
CA ARG A 36 2.63 -19.55 -33.42
C ARG A 36 3.49 -18.32 -33.72
N ALA A 37 3.63 -17.95 -34.99
CA ALA A 37 4.34 -16.75 -35.43
C ALA A 37 3.74 -15.44 -34.85
N ARG A 38 2.48 -15.45 -34.40
CA ARG A 38 1.83 -14.28 -33.80
C ARG A 38 2.04 -14.15 -32.28
N LEU A 39 2.60 -15.17 -31.62
CA LEU A 39 2.85 -15.15 -30.16
C LEU A 39 3.69 -13.96 -29.68
N PRO A 40 4.73 -13.47 -30.42
CA PRO A 40 5.47 -12.28 -30.00
C PRO A 40 4.57 -11.05 -29.79
N HIS A 41 3.49 -10.90 -30.55
CA HIS A 41 2.54 -9.78 -30.39
C HIS A 41 1.76 -9.86 -29.08
N VAL A 42 1.48 -11.06 -28.57
CA VAL A 42 0.87 -11.20 -27.24
C VAL A 42 1.88 -10.73 -26.19
N TRP A 43 3.13 -11.18 -26.29
CA TRP A 43 4.20 -10.82 -25.37
C TRP A 43 4.57 -9.34 -25.38
N THR A 44 4.52 -8.66 -26.53
CA THR A 44 4.74 -7.21 -26.58
C THR A 44 3.67 -6.46 -25.77
N GLY A 45 2.40 -6.85 -25.88
CA GLY A 45 1.33 -6.27 -25.06
C GLY A 45 1.49 -6.58 -23.57
N VAL A 46 1.90 -7.81 -23.22
CA VAL A 46 2.18 -8.21 -21.82
C VAL A 46 3.35 -7.40 -21.23
N LEU A 47 4.46 -7.27 -21.96
CA LEU A 47 5.63 -6.51 -21.52
C LEU A 47 5.32 -5.01 -21.40
N ALA A 48 4.55 -4.46 -22.34
CA ALA A 48 4.08 -3.08 -22.25
C ALA A 48 3.20 -2.86 -21.00
N ALA A 49 2.29 -3.78 -20.70
CA ALA A 49 1.43 -3.73 -19.52
C ALA A 49 2.24 -3.81 -18.22
N LEU A 50 3.24 -4.69 -18.16
CA LEU A 50 4.14 -4.82 -17.02
C LEU A 50 4.94 -3.52 -16.80
N GLY A 51 5.44 -2.92 -17.87
CA GLY A 51 6.13 -1.62 -17.83
C GLY A 51 5.24 -0.51 -17.28
N VAL A 52 4.01 -0.38 -17.78
CA VAL A 52 3.03 0.60 -17.28
C VAL A 52 2.67 0.36 -15.82
N SER A 53 2.47 -0.89 -15.41
CA SER A 53 2.10 -1.25 -14.03
C SER A 53 3.24 -0.94 -13.05
N THR A 54 4.48 -1.25 -13.44
CA THR A 54 5.67 -0.95 -12.64
C THR A 54 5.92 0.56 -12.57
N GLY A 55 5.75 1.26 -13.68
CA GLY A 55 5.81 2.72 -13.74
C GLY A 55 4.76 3.39 -12.86
N PHE A 56 3.53 2.87 -12.85
CA PHE A 56 2.45 3.35 -11.99
C PHE A 56 2.81 3.19 -10.50
N GLY A 57 3.30 2.01 -10.10
CA GLY A 57 3.79 1.79 -8.73
C GLY A 57 4.94 2.74 -8.36
N ALA A 58 5.89 2.96 -9.27
CA ALA A 58 6.97 3.91 -9.06
C ALA A 58 6.46 5.35 -8.87
N VAL A 59 5.51 5.79 -9.70
CA VAL A 59 4.87 7.11 -9.57
C VAL A 59 4.22 7.26 -8.20
N LEU A 60 3.46 6.26 -7.72
CA LEU A 60 2.84 6.31 -6.39
C LEU A 60 3.89 6.48 -5.28
N THR A 61 4.98 5.70 -5.32
CA THR A 61 6.07 5.78 -4.35
C THR A 61 6.75 7.14 -4.38
N PHE A 62 7.14 7.63 -5.56
CA PHE A 62 7.82 8.92 -5.68
C PHE A 62 6.91 10.09 -5.30
N THR A 63 5.63 10.07 -5.68
CA THR A 63 4.67 11.10 -5.28
C THR A 63 4.51 11.12 -3.76
N SER A 64 4.35 9.95 -3.13
CA SER A 64 4.24 9.86 -1.67
C SER A 64 5.48 10.37 -0.95
N ALA A 65 6.68 10.07 -1.45
CA ALA A 65 7.94 10.45 -0.82
C ALA A 65 8.24 11.96 -0.86
N ASN A 66 7.57 12.71 -1.74
CA ASN A 66 7.75 14.16 -1.90
C ASN A 66 6.68 15.00 -1.19
N LEU A 67 5.73 14.36 -0.48
CA LEU A 67 4.67 15.06 0.24
C LEU A 67 5.12 15.48 1.65
N PRO A 68 4.65 16.64 2.18
CA PRO A 68 4.83 17.00 3.58
C PRO A 68 4.19 15.96 4.52
N GLY A 69 4.78 15.69 5.69
CA GLY A 69 4.36 14.62 6.62
C GLY A 69 2.83 14.43 6.78
N PRO A 70 2.06 15.47 7.16
CA PRO A 70 0.61 15.34 7.30
C PRO A 70 -0.12 14.98 5.99
N ALA A 71 0.38 15.46 4.85
CA ALA A 71 -0.18 15.13 3.54
C ALA A 71 0.22 13.73 3.07
N GLN A 72 1.39 13.25 3.45
CA GLN A 72 1.84 11.88 3.21
C GLN A 72 0.97 10.87 3.98
N GLU A 73 0.72 11.13 5.26
CA GLU A 73 -0.19 10.34 6.10
C GLU A 73 -1.62 10.36 5.54
N ALA A 74 -2.14 11.54 5.18
CA ALA A 74 -3.46 11.64 4.55
C ALA A 74 -3.55 10.84 3.23
N PHE A 75 -2.51 10.91 2.40
CA PHE A 75 -2.45 10.21 1.12
C PHE A 75 -2.40 8.69 1.30
N GLY A 76 -1.59 8.19 2.23
CA GLY A 76 -1.52 6.77 2.60
C GLY A 76 -2.85 6.26 3.15
N GLY A 77 -3.48 7.02 4.04
CA GLY A 77 -4.77 6.67 4.62
C GLY A 77 -5.91 6.61 3.60
N ILE A 78 -6.03 7.60 2.72
CA ILE A 78 -7.05 7.63 1.66
C ILE A 78 -6.85 6.47 0.68
N LEU A 79 -5.63 6.24 0.22
CA LEU A 79 -5.34 5.13 -0.71
C LEU A 79 -5.62 3.76 -0.07
N SER A 80 -5.36 3.61 1.23
CA SER A 80 -5.69 2.39 1.98
C SER A 80 -7.21 2.16 2.03
N LEU A 81 -8.02 3.20 2.25
CA LEU A 81 -9.48 3.09 2.17
C LEU A 81 -9.97 2.69 0.77
N VAL A 82 -9.42 3.32 -0.27
CA VAL A 82 -9.73 2.98 -1.67
C VAL A 82 -9.37 1.53 -1.96
N ALA A 83 -8.18 1.09 -1.54
CA ALA A 83 -7.73 -0.28 -1.70
C ALA A 83 -8.68 -1.27 -1.02
N VAL A 84 -9.12 -1.01 0.22
CA VAL A 84 -10.05 -1.92 0.93
C VAL A 84 -11.39 -2.06 0.20
N VAL A 85 -11.96 -0.96 -0.29
CA VAL A 85 -13.20 -1.00 -1.09
C VAL A 85 -12.99 -1.85 -2.35
N PHE A 86 -11.86 -1.63 -3.02
CA PHE A 86 -11.54 -2.28 -4.27
C PHE A 86 -11.25 -3.79 -4.09
N VAL A 87 -10.44 -4.18 -3.09
CA VAL A 87 -10.21 -5.58 -2.68
C VAL A 87 -11.54 -6.25 -2.38
N THR A 88 -12.40 -5.61 -1.58
CA THR A 88 -13.70 -6.18 -1.19
C THR A 88 -14.55 -6.46 -2.44
N ALA A 89 -14.73 -5.45 -3.30
CA ALA A 89 -15.51 -5.59 -4.53
C ALA A 89 -14.97 -6.73 -5.41
N MET A 90 -13.65 -6.82 -5.55
CA MET A 90 -12.98 -7.80 -6.39
C MET A 90 -13.09 -9.22 -5.82
N VAL A 91 -12.96 -9.40 -4.49
CA VAL A 91 -13.13 -10.70 -3.82
C VAL A 91 -14.53 -11.25 -4.05
N PHE A 92 -15.57 -10.40 -4.01
CA PHE A 92 -16.94 -10.81 -4.36
C PHE A 92 -17.13 -11.06 -5.86
N TRP A 93 -16.55 -10.20 -6.72
CA TRP A 93 -16.67 -10.32 -8.17
C TRP A 93 -16.06 -11.63 -8.69
N MET A 94 -14.83 -11.95 -8.27
CA MET A 94 -14.15 -13.17 -8.69
C MET A 94 -14.84 -14.43 -8.23
N ARG A 95 -15.33 -14.45 -6.99
CA ARG A 95 -16.06 -15.60 -6.47
C ARG A 95 -17.27 -15.94 -7.33
N ARG A 96 -17.91 -14.94 -7.93
CA ARG A 96 -19.00 -15.10 -8.89
C ARG A 96 -18.50 -15.51 -10.28
N SER A 97 -17.38 -14.95 -10.73
CA SER A 97 -16.82 -15.14 -12.07
C SER A 97 -16.10 -16.50 -12.27
N ALA A 98 -15.59 -17.12 -11.19
CA ALA A 98 -14.82 -18.38 -11.23
C ALA A 98 -15.53 -19.57 -11.92
N ARG A 99 -16.85 -19.50 -12.19
CA ARG A 99 -17.63 -20.53 -12.89
C ARG A 99 -17.91 -20.24 -14.36
N SER A 100 -17.82 -18.98 -14.82
CA SER A 100 -18.15 -18.58 -16.21
C SER A 100 -16.93 -18.45 -17.13
N PHE A 101 -15.71 -18.47 -16.57
CA PHE A 101 -14.45 -18.27 -17.32
C PHE A 101 -14.26 -19.26 -18.48
N SER A 102 -14.69 -20.52 -18.32
CA SER A 102 -14.49 -21.56 -19.34
C SER A 102 -15.43 -21.42 -20.54
N GLY A 103 -16.60 -20.81 -20.39
CA GLY A 103 -17.63 -20.70 -21.45
C GLY A 103 -17.41 -19.52 -22.39
N GLN A 104 -17.17 -18.33 -21.84
CA GLN A 104 -17.11 -17.07 -22.61
C GLN A 104 -15.83 -16.90 -23.43
N LEU A 105 -14.73 -17.54 -23.00
CA LEU A 105 -13.46 -17.51 -23.72
C LEU A 105 -13.51 -18.33 -25.02
N LYS A 106 -14.28 -19.41 -25.05
CA LYS A 106 -14.39 -20.28 -26.23
C LYS A 106 -15.09 -19.57 -27.38
N GLU A 107 -16.05 -18.71 -27.07
CA GLU A 107 -16.90 -17.98 -28.02
C GLU A 107 -16.23 -16.70 -28.56
N LYS A 108 -15.49 -15.96 -27.71
CA LYS A 108 -14.78 -14.72 -28.11
C LYS A 108 -13.50 -14.96 -28.90
N VAL A 109 -12.87 -16.11 -28.71
CA VAL A 109 -11.63 -16.49 -29.43
C VAL A 109 -11.91 -16.85 -30.88
N THR A 110 -13.03 -17.53 -31.16
CA THR A 110 -13.44 -17.83 -32.54
C THR A 110 -13.67 -16.56 -33.37
N ALA A 111 -14.04 -15.44 -32.73
CA ALA A 111 -14.15 -14.13 -33.38
C ALA A 111 -12.80 -13.41 -33.55
N ALA A 112 -11.79 -13.71 -32.72
CA ALA A 112 -10.49 -13.03 -32.74
C ALA A 112 -9.50 -13.56 -33.80
N LEU A 113 -9.74 -14.76 -34.33
CA LEU A 113 -8.92 -15.35 -35.40
C LEU A 113 -8.97 -14.55 -36.72
N GLY A 114 -9.94 -13.64 -36.87
CA GLY A 114 -10.04 -12.73 -38.03
C GLY A 114 -9.30 -11.39 -37.90
N MET A 115 -8.66 -11.09 -36.77
CA MET A 115 -8.12 -9.75 -36.50
C MET A 115 -6.57 -9.64 -36.64
N GLY A 116 -6.12 -8.43 -37.02
CA GLY A 116 -4.71 -8.12 -37.29
C GLY A 116 -3.82 -8.04 -36.03
N ALA A 117 -2.51 -8.01 -36.24
CA ALA A 117 -1.47 -8.02 -35.21
C ALA A 117 -1.68 -7.00 -34.07
N GLY A 118 -2.12 -5.77 -34.40
CA GLY A 118 -2.37 -4.71 -33.41
C GLY A 118 -3.47 -5.05 -32.39
N VAL A 119 -4.49 -5.81 -32.79
CA VAL A 119 -5.57 -6.19 -31.88
C VAL A 119 -5.08 -7.18 -30.82
N LEU A 120 -4.19 -8.10 -31.19
CA LEU A 120 -3.59 -9.04 -30.23
C LEU A 120 -2.75 -8.32 -29.18
N ILE A 121 -1.94 -7.34 -29.60
CA ILE A 121 -1.14 -6.50 -28.69
C ILE A 121 -2.04 -5.72 -27.74
N VAL A 122 -3.05 -5.01 -28.27
CA VAL A 122 -3.94 -4.18 -27.46
C VAL A 122 -4.78 -5.03 -26.51
N THR A 123 -5.26 -6.19 -26.96
CA THR A 123 -6.08 -7.08 -26.13
C THR A 123 -5.26 -7.67 -24.99
N SER A 124 -4.03 -8.14 -25.24
CA SER A 124 -3.16 -8.64 -24.18
C SER A 124 -2.71 -7.52 -23.24
N PHE A 125 -2.40 -6.34 -23.77
CA PHE A 125 -2.06 -5.14 -23.00
C PHE A 125 -3.20 -4.73 -22.06
N LEU A 126 -4.42 -4.58 -22.56
CA LEU A 126 -5.56 -4.15 -21.74
C LEU A 126 -5.96 -5.21 -20.72
N ALA A 127 -5.88 -6.49 -21.11
CA ALA A 127 -6.18 -7.59 -20.20
C ALA A 127 -5.18 -7.65 -19.04
N VAL A 128 -3.88 -7.64 -19.32
CA VAL A 128 -2.83 -7.73 -18.28
C VAL A 128 -2.65 -6.40 -17.56
N GLY A 129 -2.77 -5.27 -18.26
CA GLY A 129 -2.59 -3.93 -17.71
C GLY A 129 -3.62 -3.59 -16.65
N ARG A 130 -4.88 -4.06 -16.79
CA ARG A 130 -5.89 -3.93 -15.74
C ARG A 130 -5.44 -4.62 -14.46
N GLU A 131 -5.15 -5.92 -14.53
CA GLU A 131 -4.72 -6.70 -13.36
C GLU A 131 -3.40 -6.17 -12.79
N GLY A 132 -2.48 -5.71 -13.65
CA GLY A 132 -1.19 -5.16 -13.25
C GLY A 132 -1.30 -3.82 -12.51
N LEU A 133 -2.19 -2.91 -12.93
CA LEU A 133 -2.45 -1.66 -12.21
C LEU A 133 -3.08 -1.91 -10.84
N GLU A 134 -4.02 -2.86 -10.77
CA GLU A 134 -4.64 -3.29 -9.51
C GLU A 134 -3.60 -3.90 -8.57
N THR A 135 -2.75 -4.78 -9.10
CA THR A 135 -1.61 -5.37 -8.38
C THR A 135 -0.69 -4.28 -7.82
N ALA A 136 -0.31 -3.30 -8.64
CA ALA A 136 0.58 -2.22 -8.24
C ALA A 136 0.00 -1.38 -7.09
N LEU A 137 -1.31 -1.06 -7.16
CA LEU A 137 -2.01 -0.31 -6.11
C LEU A 137 -2.07 -1.12 -4.79
N PHE A 138 -2.43 -2.40 -4.87
CA PHE A 138 -2.52 -3.27 -3.69
C PHE A 138 -1.17 -3.54 -3.04
N LEU A 139 -0.15 -3.81 -3.85
CA LEU A 139 1.20 -4.00 -3.34
C LEU A 139 1.74 -2.73 -2.71
N TRP A 140 1.47 -1.56 -3.30
CA TRP A 140 1.88 -0.28 -2.73
C TRP A 140 1.22 -0.03 -1.38
N THR A 141 -0.11 -0.15 -1.28
CA THR A 141 -0.83 0.05 0.00
C THR A 141 -0.44 -0.97 1.07
N THR A 142 -0.24 -2.23 0.68
CA THR A 142 0.23 -3.28 1.60
C THR A 142 1.67 -3.06 2.04
N ALA A 143 2.54 -2.55 1.15
CA ALA A 143 3.91 -2.20 1.49
C ALA A 143 3.98 -1.01 2.46
N GLN A 144 3.15 0.02 2.26
CA GLN A 144 3.03 1.15 3.18
C GLN A 144 2.59 0.67 4.57
N ALA A 145 1.57 -0.19 4.62
CA ALA A 145 1.08 -0.77 5.88
C ALA A 145 2.13 -1.66 6.59
N ALA A 146 3.09 -2.23 5.84
CA ALA A 146 4.14 -3.09 6.37
C ALA A 146 5.43 -2.34 6.77
N GLY A 147 5.54 -1.04 6.51
CA GLY A 147 6.70 -0.21 6.84
C GLY A 147 7.95 -0.47 5.96
N GLU A 148 9.13 -0.04 6.43
CA GLU A 148 10.42 -0.18 5.72
C GLU A 148 10.92 -1.64 5.72
N SER A 149 10.23 -2.52 5.00
CA SER A 149 10.62 -3.91 4.82
C SER A 149 10.68 -4.28 3.34
N LEU A 150 11.70 -5.06 2.95
CA LEU A 150 11.75 -5.69 1.63
C LEU A 150 10.81 -6.91 1.51
N GLY A 151 10.18 -7.32 2.61
CA GLY A 151 9.27 -8.47 2.68
C GLY A 151 8.14 -8.43 1.64
N PRO A 152 7.36 -7.34 1.54
CA PRO A 152 6.26 -7.21 0.58
C PRO A 152 6.69 -7.44 -0.88
N LEU A 153 7.85 -6.94 -1.28
CA LEU A 153 8.33 -7.03 -2.65
C LEU A 153 8.82 -8.45 -2.98
N ALA A 154 9.53 -9.08 -2.05
CA ALA A 154 9.94 -10.48 -2.16
C ALA A 154 8.74 -11.44 -2.18
N GLY A 155 7.72 -11.17 -1.34
CA GLY A 155 6.47 -11.91 -1.31
C GLY A 155 5.73 -11.84 -2.64
N ALA A 156 5.51 -10.63 -3.15
CA ALA A 156 4.87 -10.40 -4.45
C ALA A 156 5.58 -11.13 -5.59
N ALA A 157 6.92 -11.04 -5.65
CA ALA A 157 7.72 -11.72 -6.65
C ALA A 157 7.56 -13.25 -6.56
N ALA A 158 7.61 -13.83 -5.35
CA ALA A 158 7.39 -15.26 -5.14
C ALA A 158 5.97 -15.70 -5.56
N GLY A 159 4.96 -14.87 -5.29
CA GLY A 159 3.58 -15.12 -5.68
C GLY A 159 3.39 -15.13 -7.20
N LEU A 160 3.95 -14.13 -7.89
CA LEU A 160 3.94 -14.03 -9.35
C LEU A 160 4.67 -15.19 -10.02
N LEU A 161 5.82 -15.61 -9.48
CA LEU A 161 6.58 -16.76 -9.98
C LEU A 161 5.76 -18.06 -9.85
N LEU A 162 5.12 -18.27 -8.69
CA LEU A 162 4.25 -19.42 -8.50
C LEU A 162 3.03 -19.37 -9.42
N ALA A 163 2.41 -18.21 -9.60
CA ALA A 163 1.30 -18.03 -10.54
C ALA A 163 1.69 -18.38 -11.98
N ALA A 164 2.87 -17.94 -12.42
CA ALA A 164 3.42 -18.27 -13.73
C ALA A 164 3.65 -19.79 -13.87
N ALA A 165 4.19 -20.44 -12.84
CA ALA A 165 4.40 -21.89 -12.82
C ALA A 165 3.07 -22.66 -12.88
N LEU A 166 2.05 -22.22 -12.14
CA LEU A 166 0.71 -22.80 -12.18
C LEU A 166 0.06 -22.65 -13.56
N CYS A 167 0.12 -21.46 -14.16
CA CYS A 167 -0.39 -21.20 -15.51
C CYS A 167 0.32 -22.08 -16.56
N TRP A 168 1.64 -22.22 -16.45
CA TRP A 168 2.41 -23.11 -17.30
C TRP A 168 1.99 -24.59 -17.14
N GLY A 169 1.80 -25.06 -15.91
CA GLY A 169 1.34 -26.42 -15.62
C GLY A 169 -0.09 -26.69 -16.10
N LEU A 170 -0.97 -25.69 -16.03
CA LEU A 170 -2.33 -25.73 -16.59
C LEU A 170 -2.30 -25.83 -18.12
N ASN A 171 -1.41 -25.07 -18.79
CA ASN A 171 -1.28 -25.11 -20.25
C ASN A 171 -0.76 -26.48 -20.75
N ARG A 172 0.07 -27.16 -19.95
CA ARG A 172 0.50 -28.55 -20.24
C ARG A 172 -0.53 -29.63 -19.85
N ARG A 173 -1.71 -29.26 -19.34
CA ARG A 173 -2.75 -30.19 -18.81
C ARG A 173 -2.25 -31.12 -17.69
N VAL A 174 -1.17 -30.76 -17.01
CA VAL A 174 -0.59 -31.55 -15.91
C VAL A 174 -1.32 -31.27 -14.59
N LEU A 175 -1.93 -30.09 -14.45
CA LEU A 175 -2.62 -29.66 -13.22
C LEU A 175 -4.15 -29.63 -13.42
N LYS A 176 -4.89 -30.25 -12.49
CA LYS A 176 -6.36 -30.11 -12.36
C LYS A 176 -6.66 -29.31 -11.08
N LEU A 177 -6.61 -27.99 -11.17
CA LEU A 177 -6.92 -27.10 -10.05
C LEU A 177 -8.41 -26.79 -9.99
N ASN A 178 -8.99 -26.85 -8.79
CA ASN A 178 -10.34 -26.36 -8.54
C ASN A 178 -10.27 -24.85 -8.22
N LEU A 179 -10.39 -24.01 -9.25
CA LEU A 179 -10.29 -22.55 -9.13
C LEU A 179 -11.28 -21.98 -8.11
N THR A 180 -12.47 -22.58 -7.99
CA THR A 180 -13.47 -22.14 -7.00
C THR A 180 -12.97 -22.31 -5.57
N ARG A 181 -12.36 -23.46 -5.23
CA ARG A 181 -11.79 -23.67 -3.89
C ARG A 181 -10.59 -22.76 -3.64
N PHE A 182 -9.70 -22.64 -4.62
CA PHE A 182 -8.53 -21.76 -4.54
C PHE A 182 -8.93 -20.32 -4.21
N PHE A 183 -9.82 -19.71 -5.02
CA PHE A 183 -10.27 -18.34 -4.81
C PHE A 183 -11.13 -18.15 -3.56
N THR A 184 -11.80 -19.19 -3.07
CA THR A 184 -12.54 -19.09 -1.81
C THR A 184 -11.58 -19.01 -0.63
N ILE A 185 -10.55 -19.86 -0.59
CA ILE A 185 -9.55 -19.87 0.48
C ILE A 185 -8.75 -18.57 0.46
N THR A 186 -8.19 -18.19 -0.70
CA THR A 186 -7.42 -16.95 -0.81
C THR A 186 -8.29 -15.72 -0.56
N GLY A 187 -9.56 -15.74 -0.97
CA GLY A 187 -10.53 -14.67 -0.69
C GLY A 187 -10.82 -14.48 0.81
N VAL A 188 -10.97 -15.54 1.59
CA VAL A 188 -11.12 -15.43 3.06
C VAL A 188 -9.89 -14.74 3.66
N VAL A 189 -8.69 -15.18 3.27
CA VAL A 189 -7.45 -14.61 3.80
C VAL A 189 -7.31 -13.13 3.41
N LEU A 190 -7.65 -12.76 2.17
CA LEU A 190 -7.61 -11.37 1.72
C LEU A 190 -8.60 -10.47 2.46
N VAL A 191 -9.78 -10.97 2.86
CA VAL A 191 -10.72 -10.19 3.70
C VAL A 191 -10.10 -9.87 5.06
N VAL A 192 -9.37 -10.81 5.65
CA VAL A 192 -8.69 -10.60 6.93
C VAL A 192 -7.56 -9.57 6.79
N ILE A 193 -6.76 -9.67 5.72
CA ILE A 193 -5.70 -8.70 5.42
C ILE A 193 -6.29 -7.30 5.17
N ALA A 194 -7.38 -7.22 4.40
CA ALA A 194 -8.05 -5.95 4.11
C ALA A 194 -8.60 -5.28 5.38
N ALA A 195 -9.02 -6.05 6.39
CA ALA A 195 -9.39 -5.50 7.69
C ALA A 195 -8.18 -4.79 8.37
N GLY A 196 -6.98 -5.38 8.25
CA GLY A 196 -5.74 -4.78 8.73
C GLY A 196 -5.38 -3.49 8.00
N VAL A 197 -5.42 -3.51 6.66
CA VAL A 197 -5.18 -2.32 5.82
C VAL A 197 -6.20 -1.20 6.13
N LEU A 198 -7.45 -1.56 6.45
CA LEU A 198 -8.47 -0.60 6.89
C LEU A 198 -8.07 0.06 8.23
N ALA A 199 -7.66 -0.73 9.22
CA ALA A 199 -7.22 -0.20 10.51
C ALA A 199 -6.00 0.71 10.36
N TYR A 200 -5.02 0.30 9.55
CA TYR A 200 -3.85 1.12 9.20
C TYR A 200 -4.25 2.44 8.53
N GLY A 201 -5.08 2.39 7.48
CA GLY A 201 -5.51 3.60 6.79
C GLY A 201 -6.27 4.58 7.68
N LEU A 202 -7.04 4.08 8.65
CA LEU A 202 -7.72 4.91 9.65
C LEU A 202 -6.73 5.53 10.64
N ARG A 203 -5.62 4.86 10.96
CA ARG A 203 -4.55 5.42 11.80
C ARG A 203 -3.87 6.59 11.08
N ASP A 204 -3.47 6.41 9.83
CA ASP A 204 -2.85 7.45 9.00
C ASP A 204 -3.78 8.68 8.84
N LEU A 205 -5.09 8.45 8.72
CA LEU A 205 -6.10 9.53 8.72
C LEU A 205 -6.24 10.24 10.08
N GLN A 206 -6.00 9.55 11.19
CA GLN A 206 -5.99 10.15 12.52
C GLN A 206 -4.70 10.94 12.78
N GLU A 207 -3.55 10.46 12.28
CA GLU A 207 -2.24 11.11 12.42
C GLU A 207 -2.15 12.39 11.58
N SER A 208 -2.68 12.36 10.37
CA SER A 208 -2.82 13.54 9.49
C SER A 208 -3.78 14.61 10.03
N GLY A 209 -4.57 14.30 11.07
CA GLY A 209 -5.55 15.20 11.68
C GLY A 209 -6.89 15.29 10.93
N LEU A 210 -7.10 14.45 9.90
CA LEU A 210 -8.37 14.36 9.17
C LEU A 210 -9.48 13.68 9.98
N LEU A 211 -9.12 12.73 10.86
CA LEU A 211 -10.04 12.05 11.76
C LEU A 211 -9.73 12.34 13.24
N PRO A 212 -10.75 12.62 14.07
CA PRO A 212 -10.57 12.76 15.52
C PRO A 212 -10.28 11.40 16.20
N GLY A 213 -9.73 11.44 17.42
CA GLY A 213 -9.57 10.25 18.27
C GLY A 213 -8.20 9.57 18.26
N GLY A 214 -7.16 10.20 17.68
CA GLY A 214 -5.79 9.67 17.68
C GLY A 214 -5.14 9.47 19.06
N SER A 215 -5.74 10.00 20.13
CA SER A 215 -5.32 9.87 21.54
C SER A 215 -6.20 8.92 22.38
N ALA A 216 -7.30 8.39 21.82
CA ALA A 216 -8.23 7.50 22.50
C ALA A 216 -7.86 6.04 22.24
N PHE A 217 -6.86 5.55 22.98
CA PHE A 217 -6.37 4.18 22.87
C PHE A 217 -7.35 3.20 23.53
N ALA A 218 -7.67 2.11 22.83
CA ALA A 218 -8.59 1.07 23.29
C ALA A 218 -7.85 -0.15 23.82
N VAL A 219 -6.76 -0.49 23.15
CA VAL A 219 -6.00 -1.70 23.42
C VAL A 219 -4.52 -1.32 23.42
N ASP A 220 -3.86 -1.56 24.55
CA ASP A 220 -2.41 -1.61 24.70
C ASP A 220 -2.11 -3.09 24.98
N LEU A 221 -1.81 -3.86 23.93
CA LEU A 221 -1.52 -5.29 24.12
C LEU A 221 -0.09 -5.39 24.68
N PRO A 222 0.12 -5.97 25.88
CA PRO A 222 1.45 -6.21 26.43
C PRO A 222 2.08 -7.40 25.69
N ILE A 223 2.44 -7.20 24.42
CA ILE A 223 3.08 -8.20 23.58
C ILE A 223 4.51 -7.73 23.36
N ASP A 224 5.47 -8.56 23.73
CA ASP A 224 6.86 -8.35 23.38
C ASP A 224 6.99 -8.30 21.85
N ALA A 225 7.30 -7.12 21.33
CA ALA A 225 7.46 -6.84 19.90
C ALA A 225 8.53 -7.72 19.22
N GLY A 226 9.40 -8.38 20.00
CA GLY A 226 10.41 -9.31 19.53
C GLY A 226 9.96 -10.77 19.37
N SER A 227 8.73 -11.13 19.76
CA SER A 227 8.25 -12.51 19.65
C SER A 227 7.79 -12.86 18.24
N TRP A 228 8.18 -14.04 17.73
CA TRP A 228 7.90 -14.46 16.35
C TRP A 228 6.40 -14.43 16.00
N TYR A 229 5.53 -14.74 16.97
CA TYR A 229 4.08 -14.71 16.77
C TYR A 229 3.51 -13.29 16.74
N ALA A 230 4.10 -12.34 17.48
CA ALA A 230 3.70 -10.93 17.43
C ALA A 230 4.05 -10.30 16.08
N THR A 231 5.24 -10.62 15.55
CA THR A 231 5.66 -10.20 14.22
C THR A 231 4.78 -10.82 13.13
N LEU A 232 4.36 -12.08 13.31
CA LEU A 232 3.47 -12.77 12.38
C LEU A 232 2.05 -12.18 12.40
N VAL A 233 1.52 -11.87 13.57
CA VAL A 233 0.22 -11.19 13.75
C VAL A 233 0.26 -9.76 13.22
N GLN A 234 1.33 -9.01 13.49
CA GLN A 234 1.54 -7.67 12.93
C GLN A 234 1.70 -7.69 11.41
N GLY A 235 2.51 -8.60 10.87
CA GLY A 235 2.77 -8.68 9.43
C GLY A 235 1.57 -9.18 8.62
N THR A 236 0.80 -10.13 9.16
CA THR A 236 -0.34 -10.74 8.43
C THR A 236 -1.67 -10.04 8.69
N LEU A 237 -1.91 -9.53 9.89
CA LEU A 237 -3.18 -8.90 10.27
C LEU A 237 -3.08 -7.37 10.35
N ASN A 238 -1.88 -6.79 10.19
CA ASN A 238 -1.59 -5.37 10.39
C ASN A 238 -2.08 -4.83 11.75
N LEU A 239 -2.05 -5.69 12.77
CA LEU A 239 -2.51 -5.36 14.11
C LEU A 239 -1.36 -4.74 14.91
N GLN A 240 -1.38 -3.41 15.08
CA GLN A 240 -0.39 -2.69 15.87
C GLN A 240 -0.62 -2.88 17.39
N PRO A 241 0.42 -2.90 18.24
CA PRO A 241 0.28 -3.07 19.70
C PRO A 241 -0.60 -2.01 20.37
N ARG A 242 -0.64 -0.81 19.77
CA ARG A 242 -1.46 0.33 20.20
C ARG A 242 -2.49 0.66 19.15
N MET A 243 -3.74 0.31 19.42
CA MET A 243 -4.87 0.58 18.52
C MET A 243 -5.85 1.55 19.17
N THR A 244 -6.41 2.47 18.37
CA THR A 244 -7.51 3.33 18.85
C THR A 244 -8.85 2.58 18.81
N TRP A 245 -9.84 3.05 19.57
CA TRP A 245 -11.19 2.46 19.56
C TRP A 245 -11.79 2.41 18.15
N LEU A 246 -11.56 3.47 17.37
CA LEU A 246 -12.05 3.58 16.00
C LEU A 246 -11.45 2.48 15.10
N GLN A 247 -10.15 2.20 15.23
CA GLN A 247 -9.48 1.15 14.46
C GLN A 247 -10.00 -0.25 14.83
N VAL A 248 -10.12 -0.55 16.13
CA VAL A 248 -10.59 -1.87 16.60
C VAL A 248 -12.03 -2.13 16.17
N VAL A 249 -12.91 -1.14 16.35
CA VAL A 249 -14.32 -1.26 15.95
C VAL A 249 -14.44 -1.41 14.44
N ALA A 250 -13.73 -0.59 13.65
CA ALA A 250 -13.75 -0.69 12.19
C ALA A 250 -13.22 -2.04 11.69
N TYR A 251 -12.13 -2.54 12.27
CA TYR A 251 -11.56 -3.85 11.95
C TYR A 251 -12.57 -4.97 12.20
N ILE A 252 -13.14 -5.05 13.41
CA ILE A 252 -14.09 -6.10 13.78
C ILE A 252 -15.36 -6.00 12.93
N LEU A 253 -15.91 -4.79 12.76
CA LEU A 253 -17.14 -4.58 12.00
C LEU A 253 -16.94 -4.99 10.54
N TYR A 254 -15.85 -4.54 9.90
CA TYR A 254 -15.53 -4.90 8.53
C TYR A 254 -15.33 -6.40 8.37
N LEU A 255 -14.57 -7.04 9.28
CA LEU A 255 -14.30 -8.47 9.22
C LEU A 255 -15.58 -9.30 9.39
N VAL A 256 -16.38 -9.00 10.42
CA VAL A 256 -17.64 -9.72 10.69
C VAL A 256 -18.64 -9.57 9.55
N ILE A 257 -18.86 -8.34 9.05
CA ILE A 257 -19.80 -8.09 7.96
C ILE A 257 -19.30 -8.75 6.67
N THR A 258 -18.07 -8.47 6.27
CA THR A 258 -17.54 -8.91 4.97
C THR A 258 -17.38 -10.42 4.94
N LEU A 259 -16.84 -11.03 6.00
CA LEU A 259 -16.68 -12.48 6.07
C LEU A 259 -18.03 -13.19 6.17
N SER A 260 -18.99 -12.68 6.94
CA SER A 260 -20.33 -13.28 7.00
C SER A 260 -21.04 -13.22 5.66
N VAL A 261 -21.01 -12.09 4.95
CA VAL A 261 -21.60 -11.96 3.60
C VAL A 261 -20.84 -12.83 2.59
N PHE A 262 -19.51 -12.87 2.66
CA PHE A 262 -18.69 -13.73 1.80
C PHE A 262 -19.04 -15.20 2.01
N LEU A 263 -19.03 -15.69 3.24
CA LEU A 263 -19.34 -17.09 3.55
C LEU A 263 -20.81 -17.45 3.28
N ARG A 264 -21.77 -16.57 3.58
CA ARG A 264 -23.20 -16.77 3.25
C ARG A 264 -23.49 -16.77 1.76
N SER A 265 -22.64 -16.11 0.98
CA SER A 265 -22.66 -16.20 -0.48
C SER A 265 -22.08 -17.54 -1.00
N ALA A 266 -21.93 -18.59 -0.15
CA ALA A 266 -21.67 -19.98 -0.52
C ALA A 266 -22.98 -20.75 -0.77
N PRO A 267 -23.00 -21.78 -1.64
CA PRO A 267 -24.04 -21.96 -2.64
C PRO A 267 -25.32 -22.64 -2.12
N GLY A 268 -26.46 -21.98 -2.36
CA GLY A 268 -27.75 -22.62 -2.59
C GLY A 268 -28.32 -22.11 -3.91
N GLY A 269 -28.43 -22.98 -4.92
CA GLY A 269 -29.13 -22.69 -6.18
C GLY A 269 -28.43 -23.23 -7.42
N ALA A 270 -28.94 -24.33 -7.96
CA ALA A 270 -28.65 -24.84 -9.29
C ALA A 270 -28.88 -23.76 -10.37
N PRO A 271 -28.20 -23.83 -11.54
CA PRO A 271 -28.49 -22.94 -12.64
C PRO A 271 -29.92 -23.15 -13.13
N SER A 272 -30.80 -22.17 -12.90
CA SER A 272 -32.06 -22.05 -13.64
C SER A 272 -31.76 -21.74 -15.10
N ALA A 273 -32.41 -22.47 -16.00
CA ALA A 273 -32.30 -22.42 -17.45
C ALA A 273 -32.28 -20.99 -18.03
N PRO A 274 -31.63 -20.77 -19.19
CA PRO A 274 -31.57 -19.45 -19.81
C PRO A 274 -32.97 -18.97 -20.20
N GLY A 275 -33.48 -17.97 -19.47
CA GLY A 275 -34.61 -17.17 -19.88
C GLY A 275 -34.20 -16.14 -20.93
N PRO A 276 -35.12 -15.71 -21.81
CA PRO A 276 -34.82 -14.84 -22.95
C PRO A 276 -34.23 -13.50 -22.49
N GLU A 277 -33.13 -13.10 -23.14
CA GLU A 277 -32.40 -11.86 -22.91
C GLU A 277 -33.32 -10.64 -22.98
N ARG A 278 -33.35 -9.84 -21.90
CA ARG A 278 -33.88 -8.48 -21.93
C ARG A 278 -32.77 -7.50 -22.35
N PRO A 279 -33.09 -6.39 -23.04
CA PRO A 279 -32.10 -5.54 -23.68
C PRO A 279 -31.24 -4.75 -22.68
N ARG A 280 -29.96 -4.63 -23.05
CA ARG A 280 -28.86 -3.86 -22.43
C ARG A 280 -29.28 -2.59 -21.69
N ARG A 281 -28.78 -2.44 -20.45
CA ARG A 281 -28.53 -1.13 -19.84
C ARG A 281 -27.04 -0.96 -19.51
N LEU A 282 -26.48 0.06 -20.17
CA LEU A 282 -25.19 0.75 -20.06
C LEU A 282 -23.88 -0.08 -20.15
N PRO A 283 -22.85 0.44 -20.84
CA PRO A 283 -21.64 -0.32 -21.11
C PRO A 283 -20.74 -0.46 -19.87
N GLY A 284 -20.31 -1.69 -19.56
CA GLY A 284 -19.40 -2.00 -18.45
C GLY A 284 -17.98 -1.41 -18.55
N TRP A 285 -17.70 -0.58 -19.56
CA TRP A 285 -16.46 0.20 -19.66
C TRP A 285 -16.59 1.63 -19.08
N ALA A 286 -17.80 2.08 -18.73
CA ALA A 286 -18.01 3.39 -18.11
C ALA A 286 -17.55 3.44 -16.63
N ILE A 287 -17.42 2.28 -15.98
CA ILE A 287 -16.94 2.16 -14.60
C ILE A 287 -15.41 2.36 -14.51
N PRO A 288 -14.54 1.75 -15.35
CA PRO A 288 -13.08 1.93 -15.25
C PRO A 288 -12.55 3.31 -15.67
N VAL A 289 -13.25 4.09 -16.51
CA VAL A 289 -12.84 5.48 -16.80
C VAL A 289 -13.01 6.37 -15.56
N ALA A 290 -14.01 6.09 -14.72
CA ALA A 290 -14.12 6.73 -13.40
C ALA A 290 -13.02 6.26 -12.43
N VAL A 291 -12.56 5.01 -12.50
CA VAL A 291 -11.50 4.47 -11.63
C VAL A 291 -10.13 5.13 -11.86
N ALA A 292 -9.82 5.61 -13.08
CA ALA A 292 -8.59 6.35 -13.35
C ALA A 292 -8.71 7.87 -13.07
N ALA A 293 -9.90 8.45 -13.26
CA ALA A 293 -10.12 9.88 -13.05
C ALA A 293 -10.35 10.24 -11.57
N VAL A 294 -10.94 9.34 -10.79
CA VAL A 294 -11.27 9.60 -9.37
C VAL A 294 -10.03 9.84 -8.50
N PRO A 295 -8.91 9.08 -8.59
CA PRO A 295 -7.72 9.39 -7.80
C PRO A 295 -7.08 10.74 -8.17
N VAL A 296 -7.10 11.11 -9.46
CA VAL A 296 -6.56 12.40 -9.94
C VAL A 296 -7.46 13.56 -9.56
N LEU A 297 -8.78 13.39 -9.64
CA LEU A 297 -9.77 14.38 -9.18
C LEU A 297 -9.80 14.48 -7.66
N VAL A 298 -9.65 13.38 -6.92
CA VAL A 298 -9.53 13.38 -5.46
C VAL A 298 -8.22 14.03 -5.05
N ALA A 299 -7.10 13.75 -5.71
CA ALA A 299 -5.85 14.47 -5.48
C ALA A 299 -6.00 15.98 -5.76
N GLY A 300 -6.62 16.36 -6.89
CA GLY A 300 -6.88 17.77 -7.23
C GLY A 300 -7.84 18.47 -6.27
N VAL A 301 -8.90 17.80 -5.83
CA VAL A 301 -9.89 18.32 -4.88
C VAL A 301 -9.29 18.38 -3.47
N VAL A 302 -8.47 17.42 -3.05
CA VAL A 302 -7.74 17.49 -1.78
C VAL A 302 -6.77 18.66 -1.81
N ILE A 303 -6.03 18.89 -2.91
CA ILE A 303 -5.15 20.06 -3.06
C ILE A 303 -5.94 21.37 -3.05
N ALA A 304 -7.11 21.43 -3.69
CA ALA A 304 -7.93 22.65 -3.80
C ALA A 304 -8.75 22.96 -2.54
N VAL A 305 -9.26 21.94 -1.84
CA VAL A 305 -10.11 22.07 -0.64
C VAL A 305 -9.28 22.14 0.64
N ALA A 306 -8.07 21.57 0.68
CA ALA A 306 -7.22 21.61 1.86
C ALA A 306 -6.72 23.00 2.22
N GLY A 307 -6.91 24.02 1.35
CA GLY A 307 -6.70 25.43 1.71
C GLY A 307 -5.42 25.64 2.51
N VAL A 308 -4.32 24.99 2.09
CA VAL A 308 -3.06 25.03 2.83
C VAL A 308 -2.47 26.41 2.59
N LYS A 309 -2.89 27.35 3.42
CA LYS A 309 -2.21 28.62 3.60
C LYS A 309 -0.78 28.23 3.99
N PRO A 310 0.26 28.55 3.18
CA PRO A 310 1.64 28.25 3.56
C PRO A 310 1.86 28.93 4.91
N ARG A 311 1.92 28.12 5.96
CA ARG A 311 2.19 28.62 7.30
C ARG A 311 3.62 29.12 7.24
N SER A 312 3.80 30.41 7.48
CA SER A 312 5.09 31.11 7.46
C SER A 312 6.19 30.22 7.99
N GLU A 313 7.20 30.03 7.14
CA GLU A 313 8.45 29.31 7.34
C GLU A 313 8.85 29.30 8.83
N ALA A 314 8.57 28.21 9.52
CA ALA A 314 9.15 27.99 10.84
C ALA A 314 10.67 27.87 10.63
N PRO A 315 11.51 28.54 11.44
CA PRO A 315 12.95 28.51 11.25
C PRO A 315 13.44 27.06 11.20
N ALA A 316 14.04 26.68 10.07
CA ALA A 316 14.56 25.34 9.88
C ALA A 316 15.86 25.19 10.67
N VAL A 317 15.96 24.11 11.43
CA VAL A 317 17.20 23.71 12.10
C VAL A 317 18.09 23.04 11.06
N HIS A 318 19.17 23.72 10.71
CA HIS A 318 20.14 23.20 9.75
C HIS A 318 21.11 22.25 10.44
N VAL A 319 21.33 21.11 9.79
CA VAL A 319 22.17 20.03 10.30
C VAL A 319 23.11 19.54 9.22
N SER A 320 24.39 19.41 9.58
CA SER A 320 25.48 18.99 8.71
C SER A 320 26.53 18.22 9.51
N ALA A 321 27.52 17.64 8.81
CA ALA A 321 28.61 16.89 9.43
C ALA A 321 29.57 17.75 10.28
N ARG A 322 29.51 19.09 10.18
CA ARG A 322 30.39 20.02 10.92
C ARG A 322 29.62 20.95 11.85
N ASP A 323 28.40 21.31 11.47
CA ASP A 323 27.53 22.20 12.21
C ASP A 323 26.16 21.56 12.44
N CYS A 324 25.77 21.43 13.71
CA CYS A 324 24.49 20.87 14.13
C CYS A 324 23.70 21.94 14.89
N GLY A 325 22.43 22.15 14.53
CA GLY A 325 21.54 23.04 15.29
C GLY A 325 21.58 24.52 14.87
N GLN A 326 22.10 24.86 13.68
CA GLN A 326 22.07 26.26 13.22
C GLN A 326 20.62 26.72 12.98
N GLY A 327 20.26 27.88 13.54
CA GLY A 327 18.89 28.40 13.56
C GLY A 327 18.06 27.99 14.78
N PHE A 328 18.63 27.19 15.70
CA PHE A 328 17.96 26.81 16.94
C PHE A 328 17.94 27.96 17.96
N ALA A 329 16.76 28.49 18.22
CA ALA A 329 16.48 29.42 19.31
C ALA A 329 15.72 28.71 20.44
N ALA A 330 15.67 29.32 21.64
CA ALA A 330 14.99 28.75 22.80
C ALA A 330 13.54 28.38 22.50
N PRO A 331 13.17 27.09 22.52
CA PRO A 331 11.82 26.68 22.21
C PRO A 331 10.88 27.04 23.36
N LYS A 332 9.66 27.44 23.02
CA LYS A 332 8.57 27.62 24.00
C LYS A 332 8.14 26.27 24.60
N PRO A 333 7.73 26.23 25.88
CA PRO A 333 7.15 25.04 26.47
C PRO A 333 5.90 24.57 25.71
N GLY A 334 5.71 23.26 25.60
CA GLY A 334 4.60 22.61 24.90
C GLY A 334 5.03 21.75 23.70
N ARG A 335 4.05 21.15 23.02
CA ARG A 335 4.28 20.35 21.81
C ARG A 335 4.70 21.25 20.65
N GLN A 336 5.90 21.03 20.12
CA GLN A 336 6.49 21.79 19.02
C GLN A 336 6.82 20.89 17.84
N VAL A 337 6.84 21.52 16.66
CA VAL A 337 7.29 20.90 15.41
C VAL A 337 8.51 21.66 14.93
N PHE A 338 9.64 20.95 14.80
CA PHE A 338 10.89 21.48 14.28
C PHE A 338 11.06 20.99 12.84
N GLN A 339 11.45 21.87 11.92
CA GLN A 339 11.84 21.47 10.57
C GLN A 339 13.35 21.23 10.57
N VAL A 340 13.78 20.00 10.37
CA VAL A 340 15.18 19.61 10.36
C VAL A 340 15.63 19.45 8.91
N ARG A 341 16.59 20.26 8.46
CA ARG A 341 17.08 20.22 7.08
C ARG A 341 18.54 19.77 7.04
N ASN A 342 18.80 18.70 6.30
CA ASN A 342 20.16 18.22 6.08
C ASN A 342 20.84 19.05 4.98
N THR A 343 21.79 19.89 5.38
CA THR A 343 22.64 20.69 4.48
C THR A 343 24.00 20.04 4.22
N GLY A 344 24.25 18.87 4.81
CA GLY A 344 25.45 18.06 4.55
C GLY A 344 25.36 17.23 3.27
N ASP A 345 26.45 16.53 2.99
CA ASP A 345 26.66 15.64 1.84
C ASP A 345 26.39 14.16 2.15
N ARG A 346 26.08 13.83 3.41
CA ARG A 346 25.80 12.46 3.87
C ARG A 346 24.43 12.37 4.56
N THR A 347 23.82 11.19 4.50
CA THR A 347 22.66 10.86 5.32
C THR A 347 23.03 10.98 6.79
N ALA A 348 22.15 11.56 7.60
CA ALA A 348 22.37 11.76 9.02
C ALA A 348 21.16 11.32 9.84
N GLU A 349 21.41 11.01 11.10
CA GLU A 349 20.39 10.90 12.14
C GLU A 349 20.47 12.14 13.02
N VAL A 350 19.33 12.61 13.49
CA VAL A 350 19.25 13.86 14.25
C VAL A 350 18.38 13.65 15.48
N TYR A 351 18.94 13.97 16.63
CA TYR A 351 18.31 13.78 17.95
C TYR A 351 18.15 15.13 18.64
N LEU A 352 17.02 15.35 19.28
CA LEU A 352 16.83 16.41 20.26
C LEU A 352 17.07 15.81 21.65
N VAL A 353 18.13 16.22 22.32
CA VAL A 353 18.59 15.61 23.57
C VAL A 353 18.73 16.62 24.70
N ASP A 354 18.69 16.15 25.93
CA ASP A 354 19.27 16.88 27.07
C ASP A 354 20.75 16.49 27.20
N PRO A 355 21.70 17.44 27.01
CA PRO A 355 23.12 17.12 27.06
C PRO A 355 23.63 16.73 28.45
N ALA A 356 22.91 17.05 29.53
CA ALA A 356 23.30 16.67 30.88
C ALA A 356 22.88 15.23 31.23
N THR A 357 21.72 14.78 30.74
CA THR A 357 21.13 13.47 31.08
C THR A 357 21.20 12.46 29.94
N ASN A 358 21.51 12.90 28.72
CA ASN A 358 21.39 12.16 27.46
C ASN A 358 19.97 11.67 27.12
N ALA A 359 18.94 12.18 27.80
CA ALA A 359 17.55 11.85 27.47
C ALA A 359 17.18 12.36 26.07
N VAL A 360 16.45 11.55 25.29
CA VAL A 360 16.04 11.89 23.92
C VAL A 360 14.57 12.30 23.92
N TYR A 361 14.28 13.49 23.38
CA TYR A 361 12.93 14.05 23.32
C TYR A 361 12.30 13.93 21.93
N GLY A 362 13.08 13.53 20.93
CA GLY A 362 12.62 13.25 19.58
C GLY A 362 13.80 12.95 18.66
N GLU A 363 13.55 12.18 17.61
CA GLU A 363 14.57 11.76 16.64
C GLU A 363 14.04 11.82 15.20
N VAL A 364 14.95 12.03 14.27
CA VAL A 364 14.73 11.92 12.82
C VAL A 364 15.83 11.03 12.28
N GLU A 365 15.45 9.83 11.85
CA GLU A 365 16.35 8.87 11.25
C GLU A 365 16.47 9.09 9.74
N GLY A 366 17.65 8.80 9.20
CA GLY A 366 17.85 8.64 7.76
C GLY A 366 17.57 9.87 6.91
N ILE A 367 17.83 11.09 7.40
CA ILE A 367 17.60 12.30 6.60
C ILE A 367 18.65 12.42 5.49
N ALA A 368 18.24 12.29 4.24
CA ALA A 368 19.13 12.35 3.07
C ALA A 368 19.62 13.79 2.78
N PRO A 369 20.80 13.97 2.14
CA PRO A 369 21.32 15.28 1.74
C PRO A 369 20.29 16.13 0.98
N GLY A 370 20.12 17.40 1.40
CA GLY A 370 19.21 18.35 0.77
C GLY A 370 17.73 18.21 1.14
N THR A 371 17.36 17.18 1.91
CA THR A 371 15.97 16.93 2.34
C THR A 371 15.64 17.60 3.68
N THR A 372 14.35 17.80 3.93
CA THR A 372 13.84 18.34 5.21
C THR A 372 12.82 17.37 5.79
N ARG A 373 12.93 17.07 7.09
CA ARG A 373 11.95 16.25 7.82
C ARG A 373 11.47 16.99 9.07
N SER A 374 10.22 16.75 9.44
CA SER A 374 9.64 17.36 10.63
C SER A 374 9.89 16.47 11.85
N LEU A 375 10.36 17.07 12.95
CA LEU A 375 10.50 16.43 14.26
C LEU A 375 9.46 17.02 15.20
N VAL A 376 8.64 16.18 15.81
CA VAL A 376 7.65 16.60 16.81
C VAL A 376 8.16 16.23 18.19
N ALA A 377 8.32 17.22 19.07
CA ALA A 377 8.76 16.99 20.44
C ALA A 377 7.94 17.82 21.44
N THR A 378 7.76 17.28 22.66
CA THR A 378 7.10 18.02 23.75
C THR A 378 8.16 18.64 24.64
N ILE A 379 8.31 19.95 24.55
CA ILE A 379 9.33 20.72 25.26
C ILE A 379 8.78 21.12 26.64
N GLY A 380 9.54 20.81 27.69
CA GLY A 380 9.25 21.24 29.06
C GLY A 380 10.35 22.16 29.60
N ALA A 381 10.35 22.38 30.90
CA ALA A 381 11.47 23.04 31.57
C ALA A 381 12.70 22.13 31.53
N GLY A 382 13.82 22.61 30.99
CA GLY A 382 15.01 21.78 30.80
C GLY A 382 16.08 22.42 29.92
N SER A 383 17.18 21.68 29.69
CA SER A 383 18.23 22.04 28.73
C SER A 383 18.10 21.14 27.50
N TYR A 384 18.13 21.74 26.32
CA TYR A 384 17.95 21.02 25.05
C TYR A 384 19.10 21.33 24.09
N ALA A 385 19.60 20.31 23.41
CA ALA A 385 20.62 20.40 22.38
C ALA A 385 20.29 19.48 21.20
N TRP A 386 20.73 19.84 20.00
CA TRP A 386 20.65 18.98 18.83
C TRP A 386 21.89 18.13 18.73
N ARG A 387 21.74 16.83 18.50
CA ARG A 387 22.84 15.91 18.22
C ARG A 387 22.66 15.31 16.84
N CYS A 388 23.63 15.52 15.98
CA CYS A 388 23.66 15.05 14.60
C CYS A 388 24.66 13.92 14.48
N VAL A 389 24.26 12.80 13.89
CA VAL A 389 25.10 11.62 13.67
C VAL A 389 25.11 11.31 12.18
N PRO A 390 26.11 11.82 11.43
CA PRO A 390 26.27 11.47 10.01
C PRO A 390 26.63 10.00 9.86
N ASN A 391 26.11 9.34 8.83
CA ASN A 391 26.44 7.94 8.56
C ASN A 391 27.97 7.78 8.29
N GLY A 392 28.62 6.95 9.10
CA GLY A 392 30.08 6.75 9.09
C GLY A 392 30.90 7.95 9.58
N GLY A 393 30.30 8.87 10.36
CA GLY A 393 30.97 10.03 10.96
C GLY A 393 30.81 10.08 12.49
N SER A 394 31.48 11.05 13.14
CA SER A 394 31.34 11.28 14.59
C SER A 394 30.12 12.15 14.90
N ALA A 395 29.49 11.92 16.05
CA ALA A 395 28.38 12.73 16.52
C ALA A 395 28.81 14.17 16.81
N VAL A 396 28.02 15.15 16.34
CA VAL A 396 28.21 16.58 16.59
C VAL A 396 27.02 17.08 17.40
N THR A 397 27.27 17.70 18.56
CA THR A 397 26.21 18.23 19.44
C THR A 397 26.26 19.76 19.47
N SER A 398 25.10 20.41 19.32
CA SER A 398 24.96 21.87 19.36
C SER A 398 25.14 22.42 20.79
N PRO A 399 25.34 23.73 20.95
CA PRO A 399 25.19 24.38 22.25
C PRO A 399 23.81 24.11 22.86
N ALA A 400 23.77 23.96 24.18
CA ALA A 400 22.53 23.73 24.92
C ALA A 400 21.75 25.03 25.08
N VAL A 401 20.43 24.95 24.88
CA VAL A 401 19.50 26.06 25.13
C VAL A 401 18.60 25.71 26.30
N ARG A 402 18.47 26.63 27.25
CA ARG A 402 17.66 26.44 28.46
C ARG A 402 16.26 27.02 28.26
N VAL A 403 15.25 26.24 28.61
CA VAL A 403 13.86 26.65 28.60
C VAL A 403 13.37 26.75 30.05
N SER A 404 12.84 27.92 30.43
CA SER A 404 12.26 28.17 31.75
C SER A 404 10.73 28.27 31.66
N GLY A 405 10.04 27.57 32.56
CA GLY A 405 8.57 27.49 32.63
C GLY A 405 7.97 26.26 31.94
N GLY A 406 6.89 25.70 32.50
CA GLY A 406 6.23 24.48 32.02
C GLY A 406 6.53 23.22 32.86
N ALA A 407 5.68 22.19 32.74
CA ALA A 407 5.93 20.87 33.33
C ALA A 407 7.14 20.18 32.66
N ALA A 408 7.74 19.19 33.32
CA ALA A 408 8.86 18.43 32.74
C ALA A 408 8.46 17.81 31.39
N GLY A 409 9.34 17.90 30.40
CA GLY A 409 9.10 17.33 29.07
C GLY A 409 9.09 15.80 29.13
N ALA A 410 8.29 15.15 28.29
CA ALA A 410 8.26 13.70 28.20
C ALA A 410 9.40 13.24 27.28
N ALA A 411 10.38 12.52 27.83
CA ALA A 411 11.40 11.82 27.05
C ALA A 411 10.77 10.64 26.30
N VAL A 412 11.26 10.37 25.10
CA VAL A 412 10.80 9.29 24.21
C VAL A 412 11.66 8.04 24.39
N LEU A 413 12.92 8.21 24.82
CA LEU A 413 13.88 7.14 25.12
C LEU A 413 14.65 7.45 26.41
#